data_AF-A0AAD9GQC3-F1
#
_entry.id   AF-A0AAD9GQC3-F1
#
_cell.length_a   1.000
_cell.length_b   1.000
_cell.length_c   1.000
_cell.angle_alpha   90.00
_cell.angle_beta   90.00
_cell.angle_gamma   90.00
#
_symmetry.space_group_name_H-M   'P 1'
#
loop_
_entity.id
_entity.type
_entity.pdbx_description
1 polymer ?
#
loop_
_entity_poly.entity_id
_entity_poly.type
_entity_poly.pdbx_seq_one_letter_code
_entity_poly.pdbx_strand_id
1 'polypeptide(L)'
;MAATSMCRSTIINFPRKRASSIELPDATAWLEYLELGMSTVYNGNNVQYEVQATYRPAYCDDTEINWRISHPFDAYRRFRKQLLRRLQPGHLCPAECKWLHSVVKNHFPKPRLFAANSLRTTEARQQSLIRILRTLQASLVNRGNQGCDVLVRNVCYDFSAFILGDNPKLPDIMVAMATSRCSSDQSTRNSSASFRSNCSDCEDCEDTSPCDNYMYGRTSGRGYCKSESGQ
;
A
#
# COMPACT_ATOMS: atom_id res chain seq x y z
N MET A 1 -31.37 -72.37 -7.65
CA MET A 1 -30.04 -71.76 -7.48
C MET A 1 -30.13 -70.33 -8.01
N ALA A 2 -30.07 -69.34 -7.12
CA ALA A 2 -30.23 -67.93 -7.45
C ALA A 2 -28.87 -67.31 -7.82
N ALA A 3 -28.79 -66.61 -8.94
CA ALA A 3 -27.63 -65.82 -9.33
C ALA A 3 -27.97 -64.34 -9.15
N THR A 4 -27.36 -63.71 -8.15
CA THR A 4 -27.42 -62.27 -7.89
C THR A 4 -26.54 -61.53 -8.90
N SER A 5 -27.16 -60.75 -9.77
CA SER A 5 -26.50 -59.81 -10.69
C SER A 5 -26.10 -58.54 -9.93
N MET A 6 -24.80 -58.24 -9.86
CA MET A 6 -24.29 -57.00 -9.28
C MET A 6 -24.21 -55.90 -10.33
N CYS A 7 -24.94 -54.81 -10.14
CA CYS A 7 -24.82 -53.59 -10.94
C CYS A 7 -23.49 -52.89 -10.65
N ARG A 8 -22.60 -52.82 -11.65
CA ARG A 8 -21.42 -51.96 -11.65
C ARG A 8 -21.87 -50.49 -11.74
N SER A 9 -21.57 -49.71 -10.70
CA SER A 9 -21.71 -48.26 -10.75
C SER A 9 -20.51 -47.65 -11.47
N THR A 10 -20.76 -47.02 -12.62
CA THR A 10 -19.74 -46.26 -13.35
C THR A 10 -19.53 -44.92 -12.65
N ILE A 11 -18.33 -44.70 -12.09
CA ILE A 11 -17.90 -43.40 -11.58
C ILE A 11 -17.76 -42.45 -12.78
N ILE A 12 -18.68 -41.50 -12.90
CA ILE A 12 -18.58 -40.41 -13.88
C ILE A 12 -17.44 -39.50 -13.41
N ASN A 13 -16.27 -39.67 -14.00
CA ASN A 13 -15.18 -38.70 -13.90
C ASN A 13 -15.63 -37.43 -14.62
N PHE A 14 -16.15 -36.46 -13.86
CA PHE A 14 -16.27 -35.10 -14.36
C PHE A 14 -14.87 -34.61 -14.73
N PRO A 15 -14.60 -34.23 -15.99
CA PRO A 15 -13.34 -33.63 -16.34
C PRO A 15 -13.23 -32.33 -15.55
N ARG A 16 -12.37 -32.36 -14.53
CA ARG A 16 -11.94 -31.18 -13.78
C ARG A 16 -11.26 -30.28 -14.81
N LYS A 17 -12.02 -29.33 -15.37
CA LYS A 17 -11.47 -28.24 -16.20
C LYS A 17 -10.35 -27.64 -15.38
N ARG A 18 -9.09 -27.90 -15.77
CA ARG A 18 -7.95 -27.18 -15.21
C ARG A 18 -8.28 -25.71 -15.41
N ALA A 19 -8.27 -24.94 -14.31
CA ALA A 19 -8.36 -23.50 -14.40
C ALA A 19 -7.30 -23.07 -15.42
N SER A 20 -7.75 -22.43 -16.52
CA SER A 20 -6.86 -21.71 -17.42
C SER A 20 -5.98 -20.81 -16.56
N SER A 21 -4.67 -20.85 -16.78
CA SER A 21 -3.72 -19.99 -16.07
C SER A 21 -4.21 -18.55 -16.21
N ILE A 22 -4.74 -17.98 -15.14
CA ILE A 22 -5.14 -16.57 -15.13
C ILE A 22 -3.83 -15.80 -15.23
N GLU A 23 -3.62 -15.15 -16.38
CA GLU A 23 -2.54 -14.21 -16.58
C GLU A 23 -2.74 -13.04 -15.59
N LEU A 24 -1.65 -12.59 -14.98
CA LEU A 24 -1.71 -11.48 -14.05
C LEU A 24 -1.98 -10.19 -14.83
N PRO A 25 -2.88 -9.31 -14.36
CA PRO A 25 -3.01 -7.97 -14.92
C PRO A 25 -1.67 -7.24 -14.94
N ASP A 26 -1.41 -6.44 -15.98
CA ASP A 26 -0.16 -5.69 -16.16
C ASP A 26 0.27 -4.94 -14.89
N ALA A 27 -0.69 -4.34 -14.17
CA ALA A 27 -0.45 -3.61 -12.92
C ALA A 27 0.20 -4.45 -11.81
N THR A 28 -0.03 -5.77 -11.81
CA THR A 28 0.50 -6.74 -10.81
C THR A 28 1.53 -7.71 -11.39
N ALA A 29 1.55 -7.92 -12.72
CA ALA A 29 2.42 -8.90 -13.37
C ALA A 29 3.91 -8.60 -13.13
N TRP A 30 4.30 -7.32 -13.22
CA TRP A 30 5.68 -6.92 -12.98
C TRP A 30 6.16 -7.18 -11.53
N LEU A 31 5.24 -7.28 -10.57
CA LEU A 31 5.57 -7.62 -9.18
C LEU A 31 5.99 -9.09 -9.03
N GLU A 32 5.64 -9.99 -9.96
CA GLU A 32 6.07 -11.40 -9.93
C GLU A 32 7.59 -11.52 -10.11
N TYR A 33 8.19 -10.57 -10.83
CA TYR A 33 9.61 -10.49 -11.16
C TYR A 33 10.39 -9.50 -10.29
N LEU A 34 9.75 -8.99 -9.24
CA LEU A 34 10.35 -8.03 -8.33
C LEU A 34 10.97 -8.75 -7.13
N GLU A 35 12.25 -8.51 -6.85
CA GLU A 35 12.90 -8.94 -5.63
C GLU A 35 13.05 -7.74 -4.70
N LEU A 36 12.66 -7.93 -3.44
CA LEU A 36 12.74 -6.89 -2.40
C LEU A 36 13.73 -7.29 -1.32
N GLY A 37 14.71 -6.42 -1.07
CA GLY A 37 15.60 -6.40 0.07
C GLY A 37 15.39 -5.15 0.93
N MET A 38 15.99 -5.14 2.12
CA MET A 38 15.98 -3.95 2.97
C MET A 38 17.26 -3.84 3.78
N SER A 39 17.82 -2.64 3.84
CA SER A 39 18.93 -2.24 4.70
C SER A 39 18.51 -1.09 5.63
N THR A 40 19.27 -0.89 6.70
CA THR A 40 19.14 0.30 7.55
C THR A 40 20.25 1.27 7.18
N VAL A 41 19.89 2.53 6.93
CA VAL A 41 20.82 3.62 6.61
C VAL A 41 20.73 4.68 7.72
N TYR A 42 21.88 5.16 8.17
CA TYR A 42 21.98 6.19 9.20
C TYR A 42 22.38 7.51 8.54
N ASN A 43 21.54 8.53 8.68
CA ASN A 43 21.81 9.89 8.23
C ASN A 43 21.88 10.80 9.45
N GLY A 44 23.10 10.95 10.01
CA GLY A 44 23.30 11.57 11.31
C GLY A 44 22.57 10.80 12.41
N ASN A 45 21.67 11.49 13.13
CA ASN A 45 20.84 10.87 14.18
C ASN A 45 19.56 10.20 13.65
N ASN A 46 19.30 10.30 12.34
CA ASN A 46 18.09 9.77 11.73
C ASN A 46 18.32 8.37 11.16
N VAL A 47 17.41 7.46 11.48
CA VAL A 47 17.39 6.11 10.93
C VAL A 47 16.40 6.06 9.78
N GLN A 48 16.87 5.62 8.62
CA GLN A 48 16.05 5.33 7.45
C GLN A 48 16.13 3.84 7.11
N TYR A 49 15.03 3.32 6.56
CA TYR A 49 14.96 1.96 6.07
C TYR A 49 14.94 2.02 4.54
N GLU A 50 16.04 1.59 3.95
CA GLU A 50 16.26 1.57 2.52
C GLU A 50 15.73 0.26 1.95
N VAL A 51 14.73 0.36 1.08
CA VAL A 51 14.28 -0.76 0.25
C VAL A 51 15.23 -0.86 -0.93
N GLN A 52 15.75 -2.07 -1.16
CA GLN A 52 16.54 -2.41 -2.34
C GLN A 52 15.64 -3.25 -3.24
N ALA A 53 15.34 -2.77 -4.43
CA ALA A 53 14.42 -3.41 -5.34
C ALA A 53 15.15 -3.78 -6.63
N THR A 54 14.92 -5.01 -7.08
CA THR A 54 15.55 -5.60 -8.26
C THR A 54 14.46 -6.22 -9.13
N TYR A 55 14.34 -5.78 -10.37
CA TYR A 55 13.37 -6.31 -11.32
C TYR A 55 14.10 -7.15 -12.38
N ARG A 56 13.70 -8.41 -12.53
CA ARG A 56 14.28 -9.40 -13.48
C ARG A 56 13.17 -10.08 -14.30
N PRO A 57 12.76 -9.51 -15.44
CA PRO A 57 11.70 -10.09 -16.27
C PRO A 57 12.13 -11.43 -16.86
N ALA A 58 11.23 -12.43 -16.85
CA ALA A 58 11.53 -13.79 -17.30
C ALA A 58 11.89 -13.93 -18.80
N TYR A 59 11.57 -12.94 -19.62
CA TYR A 59 11.77 -13.00 -21.07
C TYR A 59 13.00 -12.21 -21.54
N CYS A 60 13.75 -11.60 -20.62
CA CYS A 60 14.93 -10.80 -20.97
C CYS A 60 15.97 -10.88 -19.85
N ASP A 61 16.84 -11.90 -19.93
CA ASP A 61 17.90 -12.14 -18.95
C ASP A 61 18.92 -10.98 -18.85
N ASP A 62 19.05 -10.17 -19.91
CA ASP A 62 19.97 -9.04 -19.94
C ASP A 62 19.42 -7.74 -19.33
N THR A 63 18.12 -7.68 -18.98
CA THR A 63 17.50 -6.47 -18.43
C THR A 63 17.25 -6.59 -16.93
N GLU A 64 18.30 -6.39 -16.13
CA GLU A 64 18.16 -6.24 -14.68
C GLU A 64 18.06 -4.76 -14.30
N ILE A 65 16.96 -4.37 -13.65
CA ILE A 65 16.75 -2.99 -13.18
C ILE A 65 16.80 -2.97 -11.66
N ASN A 66 17.73 -2.18 -11.12
CA ASN A 66 17.94 -2.04 -9.70
C ASN A 66 17.71 -0.61 -9.24
N TRP A 67 16.96 -0.44 -8.16
CA TRP A 67 16.80 0.86 -7.52
C TRP A 67 16.75 0.73 -6.00
N ARG A 68 16.96 1.87 -5.35
CA ARG A 68 16.89 1.98 -3.90
C ARG A 68 16.02 3.15 -3.52
N ILE A 69 15.25 2.98 -2.45
CA ILE A 69 14.43 4.04 -1.89
C ILE A 69 14.52 4.02 -0.37
N SER A 70 14.88 5.16 0.21
CA SER A 70 15.05 5.31 1.65
C SER A 70 13.87 6.05 2.27
N HIS A 71 13.25 5.43 3.27
CA HIS A 71 12.09 5.98 3.97
C HIS A 71 12.36 6.06 5.48
N PRO A 72 12.03 7.17 6.15
CA PRO A 72 12.03 7.21 7.62
C PRO A 72 10.92 6.30 8.17
N PHE A 73 11.05 5.86 9.43
CA PHE A 73 10.05 4.97 10.04
C PHE A 73 8.61 5.53 9.99
N ASP A 74 8.46 6.85 10.11
CA ASP A 74 7.15 7.48 10.05
C ASP A 74 6.48 7.39 8.68
N ALA A 75 7.23 7.31 7.58
CA ALA A 75 6.68 7.04 6.25
C ALA A 75 6.03 5.65 6.20
N TYR A 76 6.68 4.63 6.77
CA TYR A 76 6.10 3.29 6.91
C TYR A 76 4.84 3.29 7.78
N ARG A 77 4.79 4.11 8.84
CA ARG A 77 3.59 4.25 9.68
C ARG A 77 2.43 4.88 8.91
N ARG A 78 2.70 5.89 8.06
CA ARG A 78 1.69 6.50 7.18
C ARG A 78 1.21 5.47 6.14
N PHE A 79 2.14 4.75 5.53
CA PHE A 79 1.84 3.68 4.57
C PHE A 79 0.95 2.59 5.20
N ARG A 80 1.27 2.12 6.42
CA ARG A 80 0.39 1.20 7.17
C ARG A 80 -1.02 1.75 7.34
N LYS A 81 -1.16 3.01 7.76
CA LYS A 81 -2.49 3.63 7.94
C LYS A 81 -3.25 3.72 6.61
N GLN A 82 -2.56 3.96 5.51
CA GLN A 82 -3.14 4.00 4.17
C GLN A 82 -3.61 2.61 3.73
N LEU A 83 -2.76 1.59 3.86
CA LEU A 83 -3.11 0.19 3.59
C LEU A 83 -4.32 -0.29 4.38
N LEU A 84 -4.36 -0.05 5.69
CA LEU A 84 -5.50 -0.47 6.53
C LEU A 84 -6.81 0.21 6.12
N ARG A 85 -6.74 1.45 5.61
CA ARG A 85 -7.92 2.14 5.04
C ARG A 85 -8.33 1.53 3.70
N ARG A 86 -7.36 1.28 2.80
CA ARG A 86 -7.64 0.68 1.48
C ARG A 86 -8.18 -0.73 1.55
N LEU A 87 -7.67 -1.54 2.46
CA LEU A 87 -8.09 -2.94 2.63
C LEU A 87 -9.53 -3.10 3.11
N GLN A 88 -10.23 -2.00 3.45
CA GLN A 88 -11.65 -1.94 3.77
C GLN A 88 -12.09 -3.11 4.66
N PRO A 89 -11.93 -3.06 5.99
CA PRO A 89 -12.15 -4.22 6.86
C PRO A 89 -13.57 -4.84 6.80
N GLY A 90 -14.56 -4.13 6.25
CA GLY A 90 -15.92 -4.65 5.98
C GLY A 90 -16.14 -5.16 4.56
N HIS A 91 -15.14 -5.15 3.69
CA HIS A 91 -15.22 -5.64 2.32
C HIS A 91 -15.36 -7.17 2.31
N LEU A 92 -16.37 -7.65 1.59
CA LEU A 92 -16.65 -9.07 1.42
C LEU A 92 -16.17 -9.51 0.04
N CYS A 93 -15.13 -10.33 0.01
CA CYS A 93 -14.59 -10.94 -1.20
C CYS A 93 -14.00 -12.32 -0.89
N PRO A 94 -13.83 -13.19 -1.90
CA PRO A 94 -13.12 -14.45 -1.73
C PRO A 94 -11.59 -14.28 -1.61
N ALA A 95 -11.06 -13.07 -1.89
CA ALA A 95 -9.64 -12.76 -1.83
C ALA A 95 -9.14 -12.57 -0.38
N GLU A 96 -7.82 -12.45 -0.23
CA GLU A 96 -7.12 -12.38 1.06
C GLU A 96 -7.28 -11.04 1.82
N CYS A 97 -8.11 -10.09 1.37
CA CYS A 97 -8.25 -8.74 1.94
C CYS A 97 -8.34 -8.72 3.47
N LYS A 98 -9.23 -9.56 4.04
CA LYS A 98 -9.45 -9.65 5.49
C LYS A 98 -8.21 -10.16 6.23
N TRP A 99 -7.55 -11.18 5.66
CA TRP A 99 -6.33 -11.75 6.22
C TRP A 99 -5.20 -10.73 6.15
N LEU A 100 -5.00 -10.10 4.99
CA LEU A 100 -3.93 -9.11 4.77
C LEU A 100 -4.11 -7.89 5.67
N HIS A 101 -5.35 -7.43 5.88
CA HIS A 101 -5.65 -6.40 6.87
C HIS A 101 -5.20 -6.81 8.28
N SER A 102 -5.49 -8.03 8.71
CA SER A 102 -5.04 -8.56 10.00
C SER A 102 -3.51 -8.60 10.08
N VAL A 103 -2.84 -9.04 9.02
CA VAL A 103 -1.38 -9.11 8.96
C VAL A 103 -0.75 -7.73 9.11
N VAL A 104 -1.19 -6.76 8.30
CA VAL A 104 -0.71 -5.37 8.35
C VAL A 104 -1.07 -4.71 9.69
N LYS A 105 -2.19 -5.06 10.30
CA LYS A 105 -2.57 -4.52 11.61
C LYS A 105 -1.68 -5.07 12.73
N ASN A 106 -1.39 -6.37 12.72
CA ASN A 106 -0.81 -7.04 13.88
C ASN A 106 0.71 -7.20 13.83
N HIS A 107 1.29 -7.35 12.63
CA HIS A 107 2.72 -7.61 12.47
C HIS A 107 3.55 -6.38 12.12
N PHE A 108 2.91 -5.23 11.86
CA PHE A 108 3.66 -4.00 11.64
C PHE A 108 4.38 -3.57 12.94
N PRO A 109 5.66 -3.16 12.86
CA PRO A 109 6.40 -2.72 14.03
C PRO A 109 5.70 -1.55 14.72
N LYS A 110 5.56 -1.65 16.04
CA LYS A 110 4.98 -0.59 16.87
C LYS A 110 6.01 0.52 17.13
N PRO A 111 5.57 1.79 17.21
CA PRO A 111 6.44 2.86 17.69
C PRO A 111 6.87 2.54 19.13
N ARG A 112 8.14 2.79 19.44
CA ARG A 112 8.66 2.68 20.82
C ARG A 112 8.92 4.09 21.33
N LEU A 113 8.45 4.39 22.53
CA LEU A 113 8.63 5.70 23.18
C LEU A 113 10.05 5.91 23.70
N PHE A 114 10.81 4.84 23.90
CA PHE A 114 12.19 4.85 24.39
C PHE A 114 13.10 4.02 23.49
N ALA A 115 14.38 4.41 23.39
CA ALA A 115 15.41 3.71 22.62
C ALA A 115 15.02 3.37 21.16
N ALA A 116 14.27 4.28 20.52
CA ALA A 116 13.71 4.06 19.19
C ALA A 116 14.76 3.76 18.11
N ASN A 117 16.00 4.24 18.30
CA ASN A 117 17.11 4.08 17.37
C ASN A 117 18.21 3.13 17.89
N SER A 118 17.93 2.34 18.94
CA SER A 118 18.86 1.28 19.36
C SER A 118 19.02 0.23 18.26
N LEU A 119 20.23 -0.32 18.08
CA LEU A 119 20.54 -1.32 17.04
C LEU A 119 19.55 -2.48 17.02
N ARG A 120 19.25 -3.05 18.20
CA ARG A 120 18.25 -4.12 18.34
C ARG A 120 16.86 -3.72 17.86
N THR A 121 16.44 -2.47 18.12
CA THR A 121 15.14 -1.96 17.68
C THR A 121 15.14 -1.70 16.18
N THR A 122 16.23 -1.17 15.62
CA THR A 122 16.33 -0.88 14.19
C THR A 122 16.35 -2.17 13.38
N GLU A 123 17.12 -3.18 13.78
CA GLU A 123 17.13 -4.51 13.14
C GLU A 123 15.77 -5.22 13.20
N ALA A 124 15.14 -5.25 14.38
CA ALA A 124 13.82 -5.87 14.53
C ALA A 124 12.75 -5.17 13.68
N ARG A 125 12.83 -3.83 13.57
CA ARG A 125 11.97 -3.06 12.67
C ARG A 125 12.27 -3.40 11.21
N GLN A 126 13.52 -3.39 10.79
CA GLN A 126 13.94 -3.73 9.43
C GLN A 126 13.37 -5.10 9.00
N GLN A 127 13.56 -6.14 9.81
CA GLN A 127 13.04 -7.49 9.56
C GLN A 127 11.51 -7.52 9.45
N SER A 128 10.81 -6.79 10.33
CA SER A 128 9.36 -6.74 10.31
C SER A 128 8.82 -6.00 9.09
N LEU A 129 9.47 -4.89 8.69
CA LEU A 129 9.06 -4.10 7.53
C LEU A 129 9.25 -4.88 6.23
N ILE A 130 10.42 -5.49 6.00
CA ILE A 130 10.63 -6.28 4.77
C ILE A 130 9.69 -7.47 4.69
N ARG A 131 9.37 -8.11 5.82
CA ARG A 131 8.37 -9.18 5.87
C ARG A 131 7.00 -8.70 5.43
N ILE A 132 6.55 -7.53 5.89
CA ILE A 132 5.27 -6.96 5.46
C ILE A 132 5.28 -6.65 3.97
N LEU A 133 6.34 -6.03 3.45
CA LEU A 133 6.43 -5.69 2.01
C LEU A 133 6.38 -6.94 1.13
N ARG A 134 7.13 -7.98 1.46
CA ARG A 134 7.09 -9.27 0.75
C ARG A 134 5.73 -9.96 0.87
N THR A 135 5.07 -9.82 2.01
CA THR A 135 3.71 -10.38 2.20
C THR A 135 2.69 -9.66 1.33
N LEU A 136 2.77 -8.32 1.25
CA LEU A 136 1.92 -7.51 0.36
C LEU A 136 2.15 -7.92 -1.10
N GLN A 137 3.41 -7.99 -1.52
CA GLN A 137 3.78 -8.45 -2.86
C GLN A 137 3.20 -9.84 -3.16
N ALA A 138 3.40 -10.81 -2.27
CA ALA A 138 2.88 -12.18 -2.44
C ALA A 138 1.36 -12.21 -2.61
N SER A 139 0.61 -11.41 -1.83
CA SER A 139 -0.83 -11.30 -2.00
C SER A 139 -1.22 -10.59 -3.31
N LEU A 140 -0.45 -9.60 -3.77
CA LEU A 140 -0.72 -8.88 -5.02
C LEU A 140 -0.47 -9.75 -6.27
N VAL A 141 0.50 -10.66 -6.23
CA VAL A 141 0.78 -11.61 -7.34
C VAL A 141 0.00 -12.92 -7.23
N ASN A 142 -0.76 -13.11 -6.13
CA ASN A 142 -1.58 -14.30 -5.97
C ASN A 142 -2.75 -14.26 -6.97
N ARG A 143 -2.78 -15.24 -7.88
CA ARG A 143 -3.81 -15.36 -8.93
C ARG A 143 -5.24 -15.45 -8.35
N GLY A 144 -5.40 -15.98 -7.14
CA GLY A 144 -6.69 -16.04 -6.43
C GLY A 144 -7.21 -14.68 -5.97
N ASN A 145 -6.34 -13.66 -5.88
CA ASN A 145 -6.71 -12.32 -5.45
C ASN A 145 -7.04 -11.37 -6.62
N GLN A 146 -6.82 -11.79 -7.88
CA GLN A 146 -6.92 -10.92 -9.05
C GLN A 146 -8.35 -10.46 -9.36
N GLY A 147 -9.36 -11.18 -8.84
CA GLY A 147 -10.76 -10.77 -8.95
C GLY A 147 -11.18 -9.68 -7.97
N CYS A 148 -10.28 -9.17 -7.13
CA CYS A 148 -10.61 -8.17 -6.12
C CYS A 148 -10.01 -6.80 -6.46
N ASP A 149 -10.87 -5.85 -6.85
CA ASP A 149 -10.48 -4.47 -7.15
C ASP A 149 -9.78 -3.77 -5.98
N VAL A 150 -10.16 -4.10 -4.74
CA VAL A 150 -9.51 -3.52 -3.55
C VAL A 150 -8.02 -3.86 -3.53
N LEU A 151 -7.64 -5.10 -3.83
CA LEU A 151 -6.23 -5.50 -3.88
C LEU A 151 -5.54 -4.99 -5.14
N VAL A 152 -6.08 -5.36 -6.31
CA VAL A 152 -5.41 -5.16 -7.60
C VAL A 152 -5.31 -3.69 -8.00
N ARG A 153 -6.28 -2.85 -7.61
CA ARG A 153 -6.21 -1.40 -7.88
C ARG A 153 -5.67 -0.64 -6.69
N ASN A 154 -6.38 -0.65 -5.57
CA ASN A 154 -6.10 0.30 -4.49
C ASN A 154 -4.82 -0.05 -3.72
N VAL A 155 -4.68 -1.30 -3.30
CA VAL A 155 -3.50 -1.74 -2.53
C VAL A 155 -2.28 -1.81 -3.44
N CYS A 156 -2.44 -2.31 -4.68
CA CYS A 156 -1.34 -2.34 -5.65
C CYS A 156 -0.80 -0.94 -5.91
N TYR A 157 -1.66 0.03 -6.22
CA TYR A 157 -1.24 1.41 -6.46
C TYR A 157 -0.46 1.99 -5.28
N ASP A 158 -0.99 1.89 -4.06
CA ASP A 158 -0.32 2.43 -2.87
C ASP A 158 1.01 1.73 -2.60
N PHE A 159 1.09 0.41 -2.83
CA PHE A 159 2.32 -0.37 -2.71
C PHE A 159 3.36 0.02 -3.75
N SER A 160 2.97 0.09 -5.02
CA SER A 160 3.86 0.45 -6.12
C SER A 160 4.38 1.88 -5.97
N ALA A 161 3.52 2.83 -5.64
CA ALA A 161 3.92 4.21 -5.36
C ALA A 161 4.94 4.29 -4.22
N PHE A 162 4.77 3.48 -3.17
CA PHE A 162 5.70 3.45 -2.03
C PHE A 162 7.07 2.86 -2.37
N ILE A 163 7.11 1.81 -3.22
CA ILE A 163 8.34 1.10 -3.60
C ILE A 163 9.11 1.79 -4.72
N LEU A 164 8.41 2.44 -5.65
CA LEU A 164 9.05 3.20 -6.73
C LEU A 164 9.49 4.58 -6.23
N GLY A 165 8.63 5.25 -5.45
CA GLY A 165 8.77 6.65 -5.04
C GLY A 165 9.12 7.59 -6.19
N ASP A 166 9.81 8.68 -5.87
CA ASP A 166 10.20 9.71 -6.84
C ASP A 166 11.56 9.36 -7.49
N ASN A 167 11.71 8.14 -8.01
CA ASN A 167 12.97 7.72 -8.63
C ASN A 167 12.96 8.01 -10.14
N PRO A 168 13.73 9.00 -10.63
CA PRO A 168 13.74 9.39 -12.04
C PRO A 168 14.45 8.37 -12.95
N LYS A 169 15.11 7.34 -12.37
CA LYS A 169 15.85 6.31 -13.12
C LYS A 169 15.02 5.09 -13.46
N LEU A 170 13.79 5.00 -12.95
CA LEU A 170 12.89 3.92 -13.32
C LEU A 170 12.40 4.16 -14.74
N PRO A 171 12.39 3.14 -15.62
CA PRO A 171 11.85 3.33 -16.96
C PRO A 171 10.41 3.84 -16.85
N ASP A 172 10.07 4.83 -17.68
CA ASP A 172 8.71 5.37 -17.76
C ASP A 172 7.67 4.27 -17.93
N ILE A 173 8.05 3.14 -18.56
CA ILE A 173 7.22 1.95 -18.74
C ILE A 173 6.89 1.28 -17.39
N MET A 174 7.85 1.12 -16.46
CA MET A 174 7.58 0.54 -15.13
C MET A 174 6.71 1.44 -14.28
N VAL A 175 6.97 2.76 -14.33
CA VAL A 175 6.13 3.74 -13.65
C VAL A 175 4.72 3.71 -14.25
N ALA A 176 4.59 3.74 -15.57
CA ALA A 176 3.30 3.67 -16.26
C ALA A 176 2.54 2.36 -15.97
N MET A 177 3.22 1.20 -15.90
CA MET A 177 2.60 -0.08 -15.52
C MET A 177 2.10 -0.05 -14.07
N ALA A 178 2.89 0.48 -13.14
CA ALA A 178 2.53 0.64 -11.73
C ALA A 178 1.43 1.69 -11.48
N THR A 179 1.37 2.73 -12.31
CA THR A 179 0.37 3.80 -12.23
C THR A 179 -0.72 3.65 -13.28
N SER A 180 -0.81 2.50 -13.96
CA SER A 180 -1.77 2.22 -15.02
C SER A 180 -3.18 2.25 -14.43
N ARG A 181 -3.71 3.46 -14.37
CA ARG A 181 -5.04 3.78 -13.88
C ARG A 181 -5.97 3.20 -14.92
N CYS A 182 -6.54 2.04 -14.61
CA CYS A 182 -7.41 1.26 -15.46
C CYS A 182 -8.34 2.13 -16.33
N SER A 183 -8.00 2.27 -17.61
CA SER A 183 -8.95 2.74 -18.61
C SER A 183 -9.90 1.58 -18.90
N SER A 184 -11.04 1.60 -18.23
CA SER A 184 -12.19 0.79 -18.62
C SER A 184 -13.12 1.65 -19.47
N ASP A 185 -12.66 2.10 -20.64
CA ASP A 185 -13.53 2.68 -21.67
C ASP A 185 -13.48 1.82 -22.92
N GLN A 186 -14.23 0.72 -22.89
CA GLN A 186 -14.71 0.09 -24.11
C GLN A 186 -16.10 0.64 -24.42
N SER A 187 -16.12 1.79 -25.10
CA SER A 187 -17.27 2.21 -25.90
C SER A 187 -16.77 2.74 -27.24
N THR A 188 -16.45 1.79 -28.12
CA THR A 188 -16.38 2.04 -29.54
C THR A 188 -17.81 2.04 -30.09
N ARG A 189 -18.37 3.23 -30.34
CA ARG A 189 -19.09 3.57 -31.59
C ARG A 189 -19.81 4.93 -31.52
N ASN A 190 -19.23 5.86 -32.28
CA ASN A 190 -19.88 6.79 -33.19
C ASN A 190 -21.00 7.69 -32.64
N SER A 191 -20.72 8.99 -32.47
CA SER A 191 -21.21 10.03 -33.39
C SER A 191 -20.77 11.42 -32.96
N SER A 192 -20.24 12.15 -33.92
CA SER A 192 -19.93 13.57 -33.88
C SER A 192 -21.20 14.43 -33.86
N ALA A 193 -21.24 15.46 -32.99
CA ALA A 193 -21.53 16.85 -33.35
C ALA A 193 -21.98 17.66 -32.10
N SER A 194 -21.40 18.85 -32.02
CA SER A 194 -21.53 19.91 -31.05
C SER A 194 -22.93 20.46 -30.82
N PHE A 195 -23.25 20.82 -29.58
CA PHE A 195 -24.06 22.02 -29.29
C PHE A 195 -23.46 22.77 -28.09
N ARG A 196 -23.16 24.05 -28.32
CA ARG A 196 -22.80 25.04 -27.30
C ARG A 196 -23.98 25.22 -26.35
N SER A 197 -23.74 25.19 -25.04
CA SER A 197 -24.67 25.77 -24.06
C SER A 197 -23.90 26.71 -23.14
N ASN A 198 -24.43 27.92 -23.03
CA ASN A 198 -23.88 29.12 -22.41
C ASN A 198 -24.53 29.32 -21.02
N CYS A 199 -23.79 30.00 -20.12
CA CYS A 199 -24.21 30.62 -18.85
C CYS A 199 -24.49 29.68 -17.65
N SER A 200 -24.12 30.00 -16.41
CA SER A 200 -23.99 31.33 -15.79
C SER A 200 -22.81 31.47 -14.81
N ASP A 201 -22.24 32.67 -14.79
CA ASP A 201 -21.38 33.22 -13.74
C ASP A 201 -21.98 33.05 -12.33
N CYS A 202 -21.16 32.66 -11.37
CA CYS A 202 -21.33 33.05 -9.98
C CYS A 202 -20.00 33.68 -9.53
N GLU A 203 -20.04 35.00 -9.40
CA GLU A 203 -18.96 35.78 -8.82
C GLU A 203 -18.84 35.53 -7.31
N ASP A 204 -17.59 35.63 -6.86
CA ASP A 204 -17.13 36.20 -5.59
C ASP A 204 -17.52 35.53 -4.26
N CYS A 205 -16.52 34.84 -3.68
CA CYS A 205 -16.44 34.63 -2.23
C CYS A 205 -15.03 35.05 -1.80
N GLU A 206 -14.91 36.28 -1.31
CA GLU A 206 -13.67 36.88 -0.84
C GLU A 206 -12.93 36.05 0.23
N ASP A 207 -11.61 36.18 0.12
CA ASP A 207 -10.57 35.85 1.08
C ASP A 207 -10.73 36.66 2.39
N THR A 208 -10.81 35.97 3.52
CA THR A 208 -10.37 36.51 4.82
C THR A 208 -9.71 35.42 5.66
N SER A 209 -8.39 35.29 5.47
CA SER A 209 -7.34 35.46 6.50
C SER A 209 -7.31 34.56 7.78
N PRO A 210 -6.10 34.24 8.30
CA PRO A 210 -5.81 33.06 9.11
C PRO A 210 -5.85 33.29 10.64
N CYS A 211 -6.04 32.20 11.40
CA CYS A 211 -5.76 32.19 12.83
C CYS A 211 -4.63 31.21 13.18
N ASP A 212 -3.41 31.74 13.11
CA ASP A 212 -2.32 31.38 14.02
C ASP A 212 -2.77 31.61 15.47
N ASN A 213 -2.43 30.68 16.37
CA ASN A 213 -2.55 30.91 17.81
C ASN A 213 -1.28 30.43 18.51
N TYR A 214 -0.25 31.29 18.48
CA TYR A 214 0.87 31.29 19.41
C TYR A 214 0.58 32.29 20.53
N MET A 215 0.67 31.81 21.79
CA MET A 215 1.21 32.49 22.98
C MET A 215 0.93 33.99 23.16
N TYR A 216 0.15 34.37 24.19
CA TYR A 216 0.63 35.06 25.41
C TYR A 216 -0.54 35.48 26.33
N GLY A 217 -0.39 35.21 27.64
CA GLY A 217 -0.88 36.10 28.70
C GLY A 217 -2.10 35.64 29.52
N ARG A 218 -1.86 35.18 30.76
CA ARG A 218 -2.40 35.77 32.02
C ARG A 218 -2.14 34.85 33.21
N THR A 219 -1.11 35.17 33.99
CA THR A 219 -1.10 34.89 35.42
C THR A 219 -0.42 36.06 36.14
N SER A 220 -1.24 36.98 36.62
CA SER A 220 -0.88 37.90 37.69
C SER A 220 -2.11 38.19 38.54
N GLY A 221 -1.95 38.02 39.86
CA GLY A 221 -2.63 38.85 40.85
C GLY A 221 -3.80 38.23 41.61
N ARG A 222 -3.50 37.44 42.65
CA ARG A 222 -4.17 37.61 43.97
C ARG A 222 -3.12 37.48 45.07
N GLY A 223 -2.79 38.62 45.67
CA GLY A 223 -1.96 38.69 46.86
C GLY A 223 -2.73 38.27 48.12
N TYR A 224 -1.98 37.87 49.13
CA TYR A 224 -2.36 37.94 50.55
C TYR A 224 -1.11 38.19 51.40
N CYS A 225 -1.37 38.74 52.58
CA CYS A 225 -0.57 39.73 53.28
C CYS A 225 0.71 39.24 53.97
N LYS A 226 1.63 40.20 54.12
CA LYS A 226 2.74 40.27 55.06
C LYS A 226 2.22 40.27 56.51
N SER A 227 2.93 39.60 57.41
CA SER A 227 2.99 39.96 58.83
C SER A 227 4.43 39.75 59.30
N GLU A 228 5.09 40.87 59.60
CA GLU A 228 6.36 40.96 60.31
C GLU A 228 6.12 40.84 61.81
N SER A 229 6.94 40.05 62.49
CA SER A 229 7.39 40.16 63.89
C SER A 229 8.49 39.08 64.01
N GLY A 230 9.76 39.34 64.30
CA GLY A 230 10.33 40.40 65.12
C GLY A 230 10.89 39.75 66.39
N GLN A 231 12.21 39.53 66.37
CA GLN A 231 13.11 39.03 67.43
C GLN A 231 13.16 37.53 67.71
#